data_AF-A0A349W2U1-F1
#
_entry.id   AF-A0A349W2U1-F1
#
_cell.length_a   1.000
_cell.length_b   1.000
_cell.length_c   1.000
_cell.angle_alpha   90.00
_cell.angle_beta   90.00
_cell.angle_gamma   90.00
#
_symmetry.space_group_name_H-M   'P 1'
#
loop_
_entity.id
_entity.type
_entity.pdbx_description
1 polymer ?
#
loop_
_entity_poly.entity_id
_entity_poly.type
_entity_poly.pdbx_seq_one_letter_code
_entity_poly.pdbx_strand_id
1 'polypeptide(L)'
;MKDLKLLASMLLAVVVLLNVTNCQSRQDTKEAVKNSQVSFKKQEGVRFKQELESLNETNKVPVQIPDNPRIVYATEQDVLELENGIVLFGWPSCPWFRNAITPLLEFAQEEKAAIYYLNIHDIRDLKEKDKDGKVITTKAGSPGYEAILAKFHDILNPYTAVGIDSIKRISSPTVLFIEKGKGVHKVVSTVVSQTDPKIKLDSTQRKELKQRYRAYFL
;
A
#
# COMPACT_ATOMS: atom_id res chain seq x y z
N MET A 1 -21.36 50.61 -6.32
CA MET A 1 -21.26 49.82 -5.05
C MET A 1 -22.17 48.58 -5.04
N LYS A 2 -23.41 48.63 -5.55
CA LYS A 2 -24.31 47.45 -5.60
C LYS A 2 -23.76 46.34 -6.50
N ASP A 3 -23.24 46.68 -7.68
CA ASP A 3 -22.73 45.69 -8.65
C ASP A 3 -21.47 44.99 -8.16
N LEU A 4 -20.59 45.70 -7.44
CA LEU A 4 -19.40 45.10 -6.82
C LEU A 4 -19.76 44.11 -5.69
N LYS A 5 -20.80 44.39 -4.92
CA LYS A 5 -21.34 43.46 -3.91
C LYS A 5 -21.99 42.23 -4.54
N LEU A 6 -22.68 42.40 -5.67
CA LEU A 6 -23.29 41.31 -6.41
C LEU A 6 -22.24 40.38 -7.04
N LEU A 7 -21.21 40.95 -7.66
CA LEU A 7 -20.06 40.21 -8.22
C LEU A 7 -19.28 39.46 -7.13
N ALA A 8 -18.99 40.10 -6.00
CA ALA A 8 -18.33 39.44 -4.87
C ALA A 8 -19.17 38.29 -4.31
N SER A 9 -20.50 38.46 -4.23
CA SER A 9 -21.42 37.40 -3.78
C SER A 9 -21.51 36.23 -4.76
N MET A 10 -21.49 36.48 -6.07
CA MET A 10 -21.44 35.43 -7.09
C MET A 10 -20.12 34.66 -7.03
N LEU A 11 -18.99 35.37 -6.91
CA LEU A 11 -17.68 34.74 -6.81
C LEU A 11 -17.58 33.87 -5.55
N LEU A 12 -18.09 34.35 -4.41
CA LEU A 12 -18.14 33.57 -3.18
C LEU A 12 -19.02 32.32 -3.34
N ALA A 13 -20.18 32.44 -3.99
CA ALA A 13 -21.05 31.29 -4.25
C ALA A 13 -20.38 30.24 -5.15
N VAL A 14 -19.65 30.66 -6.19
CA VAL A 14 -18.87 29.77 -7.07
C VAL A 14 -17.76 29.07 -6.29
N VAL A 15 -17.02 29.79 -5.45
CA VAL A 15 -15.96 29.19 -4.61
C VAL A 15 -16.55 28.18 -3.63
N VAL A 16 -17.68 28.49 -2.98
CA VAL A 16 -18.36 27.55 -2.08
C VAL A 16 -18.83 26.31 -2.84
N LEU A 17 -19.45 26.47 -4.01
CA LEU A 17 -19.89 25.34 -4.85
C LEU A 17 -18.72 24.44 -5.25
N LEU A 18 -17.60 25.01 -5.69
CA LEU A 18 -16.41 24.25 -6.06
C LEU A 18 -15.84 23.44 -4.87
N ASN A 19 -15.80 24.04 -3.68
CA ASN A 19 -15.36 23.36 -2.46
C ASN A 19 -16.29 22.19 -2.08
N VAL A 20 -17.61 22.38 -2.19
CA VAL A 20 -18.60 21.32 -1.90
C VAL A 20 -18.46 20.18 -2.90
N THR A 21 -18.34 20.46 -4.20
CA THR A 21 -18.18 19.42 -5.23
C THR A 21 -16.88 18.63 -5.07
N ASN A 22 -15.78 19.30 -4.70
CA ASN A 22 -14.49 18.65 -4.48
C ASN A 22 -14.52 17.75 -3.22
N CYS A 23 -15.19 18.20 -2.16
CA CYS A 23 -15.37 17.40 -0.94
C CYS A 23 -16.18 16.13 -1.23
N GLN A 24 -17.28 16.26 -1.99
CA GLN A 24 -18.11 15.12 -2.38
C GLN A 24 -17.33 14.13 -3.25
N SER A 25 -16.59 14.60 -4.25
CA SER A 25 -15.76 13.74 -5.09
C SER A 25 -14.70 12.98 -4.30
N ARG A 26 -14.07 13.60 -3.29
CA ARG A 26 -13.10 12.91 -2.42
C ARG A 26 -13.77 11.83 -1.58
N GLN A 27 -14.94 12.13 -1.04
CA GLN A 27 -15.70 11.16 -0.25
C GLN A 27 -16.11 9.96 -1.11
N ASP A 28 -16.56 10.18 -2.34
CA ASP A 28 -16.91 9.10 -3.26
C ASP A 28 -15.70 8.21 -3.61
N THR A 29 -14.54 8.83 -3.88
CA THR A 29 -13.29 8.10 -4.10
C THR A 29 -12.90 7.29 -2.87
N LYS A 30 -12.96 7.89 -1.67
CA LYS A 30 -12.66 7.21 -0.41
C LYS A 30 -13.56 5.98 -0.20
N GLU A 31 -14.86 6.12 -0.45
CA GLU A 31 -15.80 4.99 -0.35
C GLU A 31 -15.52 3.90 -1.39
N ALA A 32 -15.11 4.26 -2.60
CA ALA A 32 -14.69 3.29 -3.61
C ALA A 32 -13.43 2.52 -3.21
N VAL A 33 -12.40 3.22 -2.70
CA VAL A 33 -11.11 2.61 -2.28
C VAL A 33 -11.27 1.74 -1.04
N LYS A 34 -12.21 2.04 -0.13
CA LYS A 34 -12.55 1.14 1.00
C LYS A 34 -12.88 -0.27 0.53
N ASN A 35 -13.53 -0.37 -0.62
CA ASN A 35 -14.04 -1.60 -1.18
C ASN A 35 -14.86 -2.40 -0.14
N SER A 36 -15.80 -1.71 0.52
CA SER A 36 -16.57 -2.23 1.65
C SER A 36 -17.43 -3.44 1.31
N GLN A 37 -17.74 -3.65 0.03
CA GLN A 37 -18.46 -4.82 -0.48
C GLN A 37 -17.66 -6.13 -0.46
N VAL A 38 -16.34 -6.06 -0.23
CA VAL A 38 -15.50 -7.26 -0.16
C VAL A 38 -15.93 -8.18 0.99
N SER A 39 -16.12 -9.46 0.66
CA SER A 39 -16.40 -10.49 1.65
C SER A 39 -15.10 -11.07 2.20
N PHE A 40 -14.97 -11.09 3.52
CA PHE A 40 -13.80 -11.66 4.21
C PHE A 40 -14.09 -13.10 4.62
N LYS A 41 -13.27 -14.03 4.12
CA LYS A 41 -13.36 -15.44 4.53
C LYS A 41 -12.63 -15.64 5.85
N LYS A 42 -13.32 -16.17 6.85
CA LYS A 42 -12.73 -16.48 8.16
C LYS A 42 -11.45 -17.32 8.05
N GLN A 43 -11.43 -18.28 7.12
CA GLN A 43 -10.28 -19.15 6.88
C GLN A 43 -9.06 -18.37 6.39
N GLU A 44 -9.24 -17.33 5.56
CA GLU A 44 -8.14 -16.47 5.09
C GLU A 44 -7.57 -15.64 6.23
N GLY A 45 -8.42 -15.12 7.12
CA GLY A 45 -7.97 -14.41 8.33
C GLY A 45 -7.15 -15.30 9.28
N VAL A 46 -7.64 -16.53 9.53
CA VAL A 46 -6.92 -17.53 10.35
C VAL A 46 -5.58 -17.89 9.70
N ARG A 47 -5.56 -18.14 8.40
CA ARG A 47 -4.33 -18.44 7.65
C ARG A 47 -3.34 -17.29 7.76
N PHE A 48 -3.77 -16.05 7.51
CA PHE A 48 -2.91 -14.87 7.59
C PHE A 48 -2.27 -14.72 8.97
N LYS A 49 -3.08 -14.88 10.02
CA LYS A 49 -2.60 -14.90 11.41
C LYS A 49 -1.54 -15.98 11.63
N GLN A 50 -1.82 -17.22 11.23
CA GLN A 50 -0.90 -18.35 11.39
C GLN A 50 0.44 -18.14 10.62
N GLU A 51 0.39 -17.65 9.39
CA GLU A 51 1.59 -17.39 8.57
C GLU A 51 2.54 -16.38 9.23
N LEU A 52 2.01 -15.40 9.97
CA LEU A 52 2.82 -14.39 10.64
C LEU A 52 3.23 -14.80 12.07
N GLU A 53 2.31 -15.35 12.85
CA GLU A 53 2.55 -15.66 14.27
C GLU A 53 3.38 -16.92 14.48
N SER A 54 3.32 -17.90 13.57
CA SER A 54 4.20 -19.09 13.62
C SER A 54 5.69 -18.75 13.51
N LEU A 55 6.01 -17.56 12.98
CA LEU A 55 7.37 -17.05 12.87
C LEU A 55 7.80 -16.23 14.08
N ASN A 56 6.96 -16.04 15.12
CA ASN A 56 7.30 -15.18 16.26
C ASN A 56 8.51 -15.66 17.06
N GLU A 57 8.73 -16.98 17.13
CA GLU A 57 9.86 -17.55 17.88
C GLU A 57 11.20 -17.38 17.14
N THR A 58 11.17 -17.39 15.81
CA THR A 58 12.37 -17.35 14.96
C THR A 58 12.65 -15.96 14.37
N ASN A 59 11.67 -15.05 14.42
CA ASN A 59 11.78 -13.70 13.89
C ASN A 59 11.97 -12.66 15.00
N LYS A 60 12.88 -11.71 14.79
CA LYS A 60 13.21 -10.66 15.78
C LYS A 60 12.09 -9.64 16.03
N VAL A 61 11.10 -9.57 15.14
CA VAL A 61 9.94 -8.67 15.26
C VAL A 61 8.68 -9.51 15.47
N PRO A 62 8.33 -9.90 16.71
CA PRO A 62 7.10 -10.64 16.96
C PRO A 62 5.88 -9.75 16.70
N VAL A 63 4.85 -10.33 16.09
CA VAL A 63 3.59 -9.66 15.79
C VAL A 63 2.43 -10.43 16.40
N GLN A 64 1.34 -9.71 16.66
CA GLN A 64 0.06 -10.26 17.04
C GLN A 64 -0.97 -9.77 16.04
N ILE A 65 -1.70 -10.70 15.44
CA ILE A 65 -2.67 -10.44 14.39
C ILE A 65 -4.07 -10.61 14.98
N PRO A 66 -5.00 -9.66 14.73
CA PRO A 66 -6.38 -9.80 15.17
C PRO A 66 -7.02 -11.04 14.55
N ASP A 67 -8.02 -11.62 15.20
CA ASP A 67 -8.67 -12.85 14.72
C ASP A 67 -9.45 -12.67 13.42
N ASN A 68 -9.90 -11.44 13.15
CA ASN A 68 -10.65 -11.07 11.95
C ASN A 68 -9.96 -9.90 11.23
N PRO A 69 -8.76 -10.10 10.66
CA PRO A 69 -8.10 -9.05 9.90
C PRO A 69 -8.90 -8.80 8.61
N ARG A 70 -9.01 -7.54 8.19
CA ARG A 70 -9.66 -7.15 6.92
C ARG A 70 -8.75 -7.39 5.72
N ILE A 71 -8.28 -8.63 5.59
CA ILE A 71 -7.35 -9.09 4.55
C ILE A 71 -8.06 -10.03 3.60
N VAL A 72 -7.76 -9.89 2.31
CA VAL A 72 -8.09 -10.84 1.26
C VAL A 72 -6.80 -11.25 0.57
N TYR A 73 -6.58 -12.55 0.37
CA TYR A 73 -5.45 -13.00 -0.42
C TYR A 73 -5.69 -12.68 -1.90
N ALA A 74 -4.76 -11.96 -2.49
CA ALA A 74 -4.79 -11.58 -3.89
C ALA A 74 -3.79 -12.41 -4.70
N THR A 75 -4.15 -12.72 -5.93
CA THR A 75 -3.28 -13.16 -7.00
C THR A 75 -2.73 -11.97 -7.78
N GLU A 76 -1.80 -12.21 -8.70
CA GLU A 76 -1.33 -11.16 -9.60
C GLU A 76 -2.46 -10.62 -10.49
N GLN A 77 -3.38 -11.50 -10.92
CA GLN A 77 -4.54 -11.11 -11.74
C GLN A 77 -5.50 -10.22 -10.94
N ASP A 78 -5.80 -10.56 -9.68
CA ASP A 78 -6.68 -9.74 -8.83
C ASP A 78 -6.14 -8.31 -8.71
N VAL A 79 -4.81 -8.14 -8.59
CA VAL A 79 -4.17 -6.82 -8.52
C VAL A 79 -4.22 -6.09 -9.88
N LEU A 80 -4.06 -6.81 -10.99
CA LEU A 80 -4.12 -6.25 -12.34
C LEU A 80 -5.54 -5.84 -12.75
N GLU A 81 -6.58 -6.46 -12.20
CA GLU A 81 -7.99 -6.14 -12.47
C GLU A 81 -8.60 -5.18 -11.44
N LEU A 82 -7.90 -4.90 -10.34
CA LEU A 82 -8.44 -4.04 -9.29
C LEU A 82 -8.64 -2.61 -9.78
N GLU A 83 -9.91 -2.18 -9.78
CA GLU A 83 -10.29 -0.81 -10.11
C GLU A 83 -10.08 0.14 -8.93
N ASN A 84 -10.51 -0.24 -7.74
CA ASN A 84 -10.32 0.57 -6.53
C ASN A 84 -9.98 -0.33 -5.34
N GLY A 85 -8.98 0.05 -4.56
CA GLY A 85 -8.62 -0.70 -3.35
C GLY A 85 -7.22 -0.41 -2.83
N ILE A 86 -6.87 -1.13 -1.77
CA ILE A 86 -5.56 -1.03 -1.13
C ILE A 86 -4.86 -2.38 -1.25
N VAL A 87 -3.69 -2.40 -1.86
CA VAL A 87 -2.88 -3.60 -2.06
C VAL A 87 -1.67 -3.58 -1.14
N LEU A 88 -1.48 -4.62 -0.35
CA LEU A 88 -0.27 -4.88 0.43
C LEU A 88 0.60 -5.89 -0.30
N PHE A 89 1.77 -5.45 -0.73
CA PHE A 89 2.83 -6.32 -1.24
C PHE A 89 3.83 -6.60 -0.13
N GLY A 90 4.17 -7.87 0.09
CA GLY A 90 5.24 -8.25 1.01
C GLY A 90 5.25 -9.73 1.35
N TRP A 91 5.88 -10.13 2.45
CA TRP A 91 5.87 -11.52 2.90
C TRP A 91 6.17 -11.66 4.41
N PRO A 92 5.72 -12.74 5.07
CA PRO A 92 5.63 -12.81 6.54
C PRO A 92 6.98 -12.78 7.29
N SER A 93 8.07 -13.25 6.67
CA SER A 93 9.40 -13.28 7.30
C SER A 93 10.16 -11.96 7.22
N CYS A 94 9.74 -11.01 6.38
CA CYS A 94 10.42 -9.73 6.19
C CYS A 94 10.27 -8.83 7.44
N PRO A 95 11.37 -8.39 8.09
CA PRO A 95 11.27 -7.59 9.31
C PRO A 95 10.60 -6.21 9.12
N TRP A 96 10.78 -5.58 7.95
CA TRP A 96 10.05 -4.35 7.60
C TRP A 96 8.54 -4.60 7.49
N PHE A 97 8.14 -5.72 6.87
CA PHE A 97 6.74 -6.08 6.69
C PHE A 97 6.05 -6.30 8.04
N ARG A 98 6.74 -7.01 8.94
CA ARG A 98 6.26 -7.30 10.29
C ARG A 98 6.10 -6.04 11.14
N ASN A 99 6.94 -5.03 10.94
CA ASN A 99 6.74 -3.72 11.58
C ASN A 99 5.55 -2.94 11.01
N ALA A 100 5.29 -3.05 9.71
CA ALA A 100 4.23 -2.33 9.04
C ALA A 100 2.84 -2.95 9.18
N ILE A 101 2.75 -4.27 9.43
CA ILE A 101 1.49 -4.99 9.34
C ILE A 101 0.46 -4.59 10.41
N THR A 102 0.83 -4.57 11.69
CA THR A 102 -0.15 -4.25 12.74
C THR A 102 -0.68 -2.81 12.64
N PRO A 103 0.14 -1.76 12.38
CA PRO A 103 -0.37 -0.42 12.12
C PRO A 103 -1.32 -0.35 10.91
N LEU A 104 -1.04 -1.11 9.84
CA LEU A 104 -1.89 -1.17 8.65
C LEU A 104 -3.23 -1.85 8.95
N LEU A 105 -3.23 -2.96 9.70
CA LEU A 105 -4.46 -3.67 10.09
C LEU A 105 -5.34 -2.83 11.02
N GLU A 106 -4.74 -2.06 11.93
CA GLU A 106 -5.50 -1.08 12.73
C GLU A 106 -6.17 -0.03 11.85
N PHE A 107 -5.43 0.57 10.93
CA PHE A 107 -5.97 1.53 9.96
C PHE A 107 -7.13 0.91 9.17
N ALA A 108 -6.94 -0.29 8.62
CA ALA A 108 -7.95 -0.98 7.85
C ALA A 108 -9.21 -1.24 8.67
N GLN A 109 -9.07 -1.63 9.93
CA GLN A 109 -10.18 -1.85 10.85
C GLN A 109 -10.94 -0.56 11.16
N GLU A 110 -10.22 0.53 11.48
CA GLU A 110 -10.80 1.84 11.82
C GLU A 110 -11.55 2.45 10.63
N GLU A 111 -10.96 2.38 9.43
CA GLU A 111 -11.54 2.92 8.21
C GLU A 111 -12.50 1.95 7.49
N LYS A 112 -12.63 0.73 8.02
CA LYS A 112 -13.38 -0.39 7.42
C LYS A 112 -12.92 -0.76 6.00
N ALA A 113 -11.68 -0.46 5.65
CA ALA A 113 -11.10 -0.76 4.33
C ALA A 113 -10.71 -2.23 4.20
N ALA A 114 -10.84 -2.79 3.00
CA ALA A 114 -10.29 -4.09 2.64
C ALA A 114 -8.82 -3.94 2.19
N ILE A 115 -7.96 -4.88 2.61
CA ILE A 115 -6.57 -4.95 2.18
C ILE A 115 -6.36 -6.21 1.34
N TYR A 116 -6.00 -6.03 0.07
CA TYR A 116 -5.62 -7.10 -0.85
C TYR A 116 -4.16 -7.45 -0.63
N TYR A 117 -3.87 -8.62 -0.06
CA TYR A 117 -2.50 -9.04 0.24
C TYR A 117 -1.96 -9.94 -0.87
N LEU A 118 -0.89 -9.48 -1.53
CA LEU A 118 -0.12 -10.28 -2.50
C LEU A 118 1.26 -10.61 -1.92
N ASN A 119 1.53 -11.91 -1.73
CA ASN A 119 2.85 -12.36 -1.34
C ASN A 119 3.80 -12.32 -2.55
N ILE A 120 4.78 -11.42 -2.53
CA ILE A 120 5.70 -11.20 -3.66
C ILE A 120 7.03 -11.96 -3.54
N HIS A 121 7.24 -12.76 -2.47
CA HIS A 121 8.56 -13.33 -2.16
C HIS A 121 9.14 -14.15 -3.32
N ASP A 122 8.33 -15.03 -3.89
CA ASP A 122 8.77 -16.02 -4.88
C ASP A 122 8.51 -15.59 -6.32
N ILE A 123 7.54 -14.70 -6.54
CA ILE A 123 7.12 -14.24 -7.88
C ILE A 123 7.96 -13.06 -8.40
N ARG A 124 8.70 -12.39 -7.53
CA ARG A 124 9.55 -11.25 -7.91
C ARG A 124 10.84 -11.73 -8.58
N ASP A 125 11.33 -10.93 -9.52
CA ASP A 125 12.61 -11.14 -10.19
C ASP A 125 13.81 -10.84 -9.27
N LEU A 126 15.02 -11.21 -9.69
CA LEU A 126 16.28 -10.79 -9.10
C LEU A 126 17.18 -10.23 -10.20
N LYS A 127 17.61 -8.97 -10.03
CA LYS A 127 18.54 -8.30 -10.93
C LYS A 127 19.75 -7.79 -10.17
N GLU A 128 20.91 -7.90 -10.80
CA GLU A 128 22.21 -7.55 -10.24
C GLU A 128 23.07 -6.90 -11.33
N LYS A 129 24.16 -6.25 -10.95
CA LYS A 129 25.20 -5.82 -11.89
C LYS A 129 26.22 -6.93 -12.05
N ASP A 130 26.57 -7.27 -13.28
CA ASP A 130 27.72 -8.11 -13.57
C ASP A 130 29.05 -7.36 -13.33
N LYS A 131 30.17 -8.02 -13.63
CA LYS A 131 31.53 -7.47 -13.46
C LYS A 131 31.79 -6.21 -14.28
N ASP A 132 31.05 -6.04 -15.38
CA ASP A 132 31.17 -4.89 -16.30
C ASP A 132 30.16 -3.79 -15.95
N GLY A 133 29.38 -3.96 -14.87
CA GLY A 133 28.37 -3.01 -14.42
C GLY A 133 27.05 -3.10 -15.18
N LYS A 134 26.88 -4.07 -16.09
CA LYS A 134 25.65 -4.28 -16.84
C LYS A 134 24.62 -5.01 -15.97
N VAL A 135 23.37 -4.58 -16.08
CA VAL A 135 22.27 -5.23 -15.35
C VAL A 135 21.92 -6.57 -16.00
N ILE A 136 21.97 -7.62 -15.20
CA ILE A 136 21.56 -8.97 -15.56
C ILE A 136 20.39 -9.41 -14.68
N THR A 137 19.54 -10.30 -15.20
CA THR A 137 18.46 -10.94 -14.42
C THR A 137 18.91 -12.33 -14.04
N THR A 138 19.12 -12.58 -12.75
CA THR A 138 19.59 -13.88 -12.22
C THR A 138 18.44 -14.80 -11.84
N LYS A 139 17.25 -14.24 -11.59
CA LYS A 139 15.99 -14.97 -11.43
C LYS A 139 14.89 -14.19 -12.16
N ALA A 140 14.20 -14.83 -13.09
CA ALA A 140 13.04 -14.22 -13.73
C ALA A 140 11.88 -14.06 -12.73
N GLY A 141 11.17 -12.95 -12.82
CA GLY A 141 9.87 -12.79 -12.17
C GLY A 141 8.80 -13.58 -12.91
N SER A 142 7.67 -13.82 -12.26
CA SER A 142 6.49 -14.35 -12.94
C SER A 142 5.94 -13.32 -13.94
N PRO A 143 5.24 -13.77 -15.00
CA PRO A 143 4.60 -12.87 -15.96
C PRO A 143 3.65 -11.85 -15.31
N GLY A 144 2.90 -12.25 -14.28
CA GLY A 144 1.97 -11.36 -13.57
C GLY A 144 2.69 -10.27 -12.78
N TYR A 145 3.82 -10.58 -12.13
CA TYR A 145 4.64 -9.62 -11.42
C TYR A 145 5.21 -8.56 -12.38
N GLU A 146 5.73 -8.99 -13.53
CA GLU A 146 6.22 -8.07 -14.57
C GLU A 146 5.09 -7.18 -15.11
N ALA A 147 3.89 -7.73 -15.30
CA ALA A 147 2.72 -6.95 -15.69
C ALA A 147 2.31 -5.93 -14.62
N ILE A 148 2.40 -6.27 -13.33
CA ILE A 148 2.15 -5.33 -12.22
C ILE A 148 3.20 -4.21 -12.23
N LEU A 149 4.48 -4.53 -12.44
CA LEU A 149 5.53 -3.51 -12.58
C LEU A 149 5.26 -2.56 -13.74
N ALA A 150 4.81 -3.09 -14.89
CA ALA A 150 4.45 -2.28 -16.05
C ALA A 150 3.23 -1.40 -15.77
N LYS A 151 2.15 -1.96 -15.21
CA LYS A 151 0.89 -1.24 -14.93
C LYS A 151 1.10 -0.07 -13.98
N PHE A 152 1.93 -0.24 -12.95
CA PHE A 152 2.17 0.77 -11.92
C PHE A 152 3.54 1.46 -12.04
N HIS A 153 4.18 1.38 -13.21
CA HIS A 153 5.56 1.83 -13.42
C HIS A 153 5.82 3.24 -12.86
N ASP A 154 4.95 4.19 -13.20
CA ASP A 154 5.13 5.62 -12.89
C ASP A 154 5.17 5.92 -11.40
N ILE A 155 4.43 5.16 -10.59
CA ILE A 155 4.40 5.36 -9.14
C ILE A 155 5.46 4.53 -8.42
N LEU A 156 6.05 3.51 -9.02
CA LEU A 156 6.99 2.61 -8.34
C LEU A 156 8.39 3.21 -8.14
N ASN A 157 9.09 2.73 -7.11
CA ASN A 157 10.45 3.19 -6.82
C ASN A 157 11.44 2.49 -7.76
N PRO A 158 12.57 3.14 -8.08
CA PRO A 158 13.71 2.47 -8.69
C PRO A 158 14.18 1.25 -7.88
N TYR A 159 14.70 0.27 -8.58
CA TYR A 159 15.41 -0.85 -7.97
C TYR A 159 16.81 -0.38 -7.59
N THR A 160 16.96 0.06 -6.36
CA THR A 160 18.21 0.65 -5.84
C THR A 160 19.43 -0.25 -5.99
N ALA A 161 19.28 -1.58 -5.94
CA ALA A 161 20.38 -2.53 -6.10
C ALA A 161 21.08 -2.43 -7.46
N VAL A 162 20.38 -2.00 -8.50
CA VAL A 162 20.95 -1.82 -9.85
C VAL A 162 21.17 -0.34 -10.19
N GLY A 163 20.64 0.60 -9.41
CA GLY A 163 20.91 2.03 -9.57
C GLY A 163 20.50 2.60 -10.93
N ILE A 164 19.45 2.06 -11.54
CA ILE A 164 18.87 2.56 -12.81
C ILE A 164 17.42 2.93 -12.54
N ASP A 165 17.08 4.21 -12.73
CA ASP A 165 15.76 4.78 -12.35
C ASP A 165 14.57 4.19 -13.11
N SER A 166 14.79 3.76 -14.35
CA SER A 166 13.79 3.11 -15.20
C SER A 166 13.52 1.66 -14.81
N ILE A 167 14.40 1.02 -14.04
CA ILE A 167 14.16 -0.34 -13.54
C ILE A 167 13.41 -0.21 -12.22
N LYS A 168 12.11 -0.52 -12.23
CA LYS A 168 11.25 -0.39 -11.05
C LYS A 168 11.25 -1.65 -10.18
N ARG A 169 10.91 -1.49 -8.91
CA ARG A 169 10.79 -2.58 -7.94
C ARG A 169 9.70 -2.31 -6.92
N ILE A 170 8.97 -3.37 -6.58
CA ILE A 170 8.10 -3.39 -5.40
C ILE A 170 8.91 -3.94 -4.23
N SER A 171 9.18 -3.11 -3.22
CA SER A 171 9.84 -3.51 -1.97
C SER A 171 8.84 -4.12 -1.00
N SER A 172 9.30 -4.99 -0.11
CA SER A 172 8.48 -5.51 0.99
C SER A 172 8.75 -4.71 2.26
N PRO A 173 7.72 -4.13 2.90
CA PRO A 173 6.34 -3.96 2.43
C PRO A 173 6.21 -2.80 1.43
N THR A 174 5.19 -2.86 0.58
CA THR A 174 4.63 -1.71 -0.13
C THR A 174 3.12 -1.76 -0.01
N VAL A 175 2.50 -0.68 0.44
CA VAL A 175 1.05 -0.47 0.42
C VAL A 175 0.73 0.46 -0.74
N LEU A 176 -0.04 0.01 -1.71
CA LEU A 176 -0.44 0.75 -2.90
C LEU A 176 -1.94 1.06 -2.84
N PHE A 177 -2.30 2.31 -3.06
CA PHE A 177 -3.68 2.77 -3.17
C PHE A 177 -4.01 2.87 -4.66
N ILE A 178 -5.06 2.16 -5.08
CA ILE A 178 -5.51 2.09 -6.47
C ILE A 178 -6.84 2.80 -6.60
N GLU A 179 -6.94 3.71 -7.57
CA GLU A 179 -8.14 4.43 -7.95
C GLU A 179 -8.33 4.37 -9.47
N LYS A 180 -9.50 3.93 -9.92
CA LYS A 180 -9.85 3.78 -11.35
C LYS A 180 -8.75 3.04 -12.14
N GLY A 181 -8.25 1.95 -11.55
CA GLY A 181 -7.22 1.08 -12.10
C GLY A 181 -5.79 1.65 -12.06
N LYS A 182 -5.57 2.85 -11.49
CA LYS A 182 -4.26 3.51 -11.41
C LYS A 182 -3.74 3.54 -9.98
N GLY A 183 -2.44 3.29 -9.80
CA GLY A 183 -1.79 3.53 -8.51
C GLY A 183 -1.62 5.04 -8.28
N VAL A 184 -2.27 5.58 -7.25
CA VAL A 184 -2.26 7.03 -6.97
C VAL A 184 -1.34 7.40 -5.80
N HIS A 185 -1.22 6.53 -4.82
CA HIS A 185 -0.38 6.72 -3.65
C HIS A 185 0.27 5.41 -3.23
N LYS A 186 1.43 5.50 -2.57
CA LYS A 186 2.08 4.34 -1.97
C LYS A 186 2.76 4.70 -0.66
N VAL A 187 2.83 3.71 0.23
CA VAL A 187 3.69 3.73 1.41
C VAL A 187 4.66 2.56 1.30
N VAL A 188 5.95 2.85 1.21
CA VAL A 188 7.02 1.85 1.13
C VAL A 188 7.69 1.75 2.50
N SER A 189 8.00 0.52 2.92
CA SER A 189 8.61 0.21 4.21
C SER A 189 7.76 0.70 5.40
N THR A 190 8.32 1.52 6.29
CA THR A 190 7.70 1.95 7.54
C THR A 190 7.79 3.47 7.70
N VAL A 191 8.72 4.00 8.47
CA VAL A 191 8.96 5.44 8.69
C VAL A 191 10.44 5.74 8.54
N VAL A 192 10.78 6.98 8.19
CA VAL A 192 12.18 7.39 7.94
C VAL A 192 13.04 7.24 9.20
N SER A 193 12.45 7.43 10.38
CA SER A 193 13.14 7.30 11.67
C SER A 193 13.44 5.85 12.07
N GLN A 194 12.88 4.83 11.40
CA GLN A 194 13.25 3.43 11.64
C GLN A 194 14.49 3.09 10.81
N THR A 195 15.63 2.94 11.49
CA THR A 195 16.91 2.62 10.84
C THR A 195 17.26 1.12 10.90
N ASP A 196 16.83 0.40 11.94
CA ASP A 196 16.97 -1.06 12.04
C ASP A 196 15.60 -1.75 11.98
N PRO A 197 15.32 -2.55 10.94
CA PRO A 197 14.05 -3.24 10.81
C PRO A 197 13.85 -4.43 11.75
N LYS A 198 14.91 -4.86 12.46
CA LYS A 198 14.83 -5.90 13.48
C LYS A 198 14.34 -5.36 14.82
N ILE A 199 14.29 -4.04 14.97
CA ILE A 199 13.74 -3.37 16.15
C ILE A 199 12.29 -3.01 15.87
N LYS A 200 11.41 -3.27 16.85
CA LYS A 200 9.99 -2.95 16.76
C LYS A 200 9.79 -1.44 16.77
N LEU A 201 8.88 -0.93 15.94
CA LEU A 201 8.48 0.47 15.96
C LEU A 201 8.03 0.89 17.37
N ASP A 202 8.53 2.04 17.83
CA ASP A 202 7.99 2.67 19.03
C ASP A 202 6.59 3.28 18.78
N SER A 203 5.98 3.81 19.84
CA SER A 203 4.62 4.37 19.77
C SER A 203 4.51 5.58 18.82
N THR A 204 5.55 6.41 18.74
CA THR A 204 5.61 7.59 17.86
C THR A 204 5.69 7.15 16.41
N GLN A 205 6.63 6.25 16.10
CA GLN A 205 6.82 5.69 14.77
C GLN A 205 5.59 4.93 14.28
N ARG A 206 4.95 4.14 15.16
CA ARG A 206 3.70 3.45 14.87
C ARG A 206 2.59 4.44 14.49
N LYS A 207 2.45 5.51 15.27
CA LYS A 207 1.43 6.55 15.02
C LYS A 207 1.70 7.29 13.71
N GLU A 208 2.96 7.65 13.45
CA GLU A 208 3.39 8.26 12.20
C GLU A 208 3.06 7.35 11.01
N LEU A 209 3.42 6.06 11.06
CA LEU A 209 3.11 5.12 10.00
C LEU A 209 1.60 5.02 9.72
N LYS A 210 0.79 4.91 10.78
CA LYS A 210 -0.68 4.88 10.63
C LYS A 210 -1.22 6.19 10.01
N GLN A 211 -0.65 7.33 10.38
CA GLN A 211 -1.00 8.62 9.79
C GLN A 211 -0.64 8.71 8.30
N ARG A 212 0.49 8.12 7.88
CA ARG A 212 0.85 8.04 6.45
C ARG A 212 -0.20 7.28 5.65
N TYR A 213 -0.74 6.18 6.17
CA TYR A 213 -1.84 5.47 5.49
C TYR A 213 -3.11 6.33 5.38
N ARG A 214 -3.49 7.02 6.46
CA ARG A 214 -4.66 7.91 6.45
C ARG A 214 -4.51 9.09 5.51
N ALA A 215 -3.31 9.67 5.42
CA ALA A 215 -3.05 10.82 4.55
C ALA A 215 -3.30 10.53 3.06
N TYR A 216 -3.08 9.28 2.63
CA TYR A 216 -3.31 8.83 1.26
C TYR A 216 -4.68 8.20 1.02
N PHE A 217 -5.53 8.21 2.04
CA PHE A 217 -6.86 7.64 2.01
C PHE A 217 -7.96 8.71 2.05
N LEU A 218 -7.59 10.00 2.10
CA LEU A 218 -8.48 11.17 2.26
C LEU A 218 -8.59 12.01 1.00
#